data_AF-A0A7S1ZX80-F1
#
_entry.id   AF-A0A7S1ZX80-F1
#
_cell.length_a   1.000
_cell.length_b   1.000
_cell.length_c   1.000
_cell.angle_alpha   90.00
_cell.angle_beta   90.00
_cell.angle_gamma   90.00
#
_symmetry.space_group_name_H-M   'P 1'
#
loop_
_entity.id
_entity.type
_entity.pdbx_description
1 polymer ?
#
loop_
_entity_poly.entity_id
_entity_poly.type
_entity_poly.pdbx_seq_one_letter_code
_entity_poly.pdbx_strand_id
1 'polypeptide(L)'
;FAQPEKSVEVDPASFARNYFGRPSASAQEDEEDAEEREAILAEAKALKKLAVDFAHPERSVGVDATAFGRNYFSRPSAPAQEDEEDAEEREAILAEAKELKKLAVD
;
A
#
# COMPACT_ATOMS: atom_id res chain seq x y z
N PHE A 1 44.75 17.95 -36.90
CA PHE A 1 44.86 16.50 -36.65
C PHE A 1 45.48 15.85 -37.86
N ALA A 2 46.81 15.63 -37.88
CA ALA A 2 47.50 15.21 -39.10
C ALA A 2 48.05 13.77 -39.06
N GLN A 3 48.06 13.07 -37.91
CA GLN A 3 48.53 11.67 -37.79
C GLN A 3 47.82 10.99 -36.59
N PRO A 4 46.57 10.49 -36.77
CA PRO A 4 45.83 9.84 -35.69
C PRO A 4 46.41 8.46 -35.28
N GLU A 5 47.29 7.89 -36.09
CA GLU A 5 47.90 6.56 -35.89
C GLU A 5 49.13 6.58 -34.97
N LYS A 6 49.68 7.76 -34.64
CA LYS A 6 50.78 7.85 -33.67
C LYS A 6 50.27 7.66 -32.25
N SER A 7 50.91 6.76 -31.51
CA SER A 7 50.70 6.61 -30.07
C SER A 7 50.95 7.94 -29.36
N VAL A 8 50.06 8.33 -28.46
CA VAL A 8 50.25 9.50 -27.61
C VAL A 8 51.31 9.14 -26.57
N GLU A 9 52.49 9.75 -26.68
CA GLU A 9 53.49 9.71 -25.61
C GLU A 9 53.00 10.59 -24.46
N VAL A 10 52.64 9.96 -23.34
CA VAL A 10 52.22 10.66 -22.12
C VAL A 10 53.40 10.71 -21.17
N ASP A 11 53.85 11.91 -20.82
CA ASP A 11 54.86 12.12 -19.78
C ASP A 11 54.30 11.59 -18.44
N PRO A 12 55.00 10.71 -17.71
CA PRO A 12 54.55 10.22 -16.39
C PRO A 12 54.37 11.33 -15.34
N ALA A 13 54.93 12.53 -15.54
CA ALA A 13 54.65 13.71 -14.74
C ALA A 13 53.38 14.47 -15.16
N SER A 14 52.67 14.01 -16.19
CA SER A 14 51.38 14.55 -16.64
C SER A 14 50.28 14.17 -15.66
N PHE A 15 50.07 14.98 -14.63
CA PHE A 15 48.89 14.86 -13.78
C PHE A 15 47.66 15.37 -14.53
N ALA A 16 46.64 14.53 -14.67
CA ALA A 16 45.36 14.94 -15.21
C ALA A 16 44.75 16.04 -14.31
N ARG A 17 44.28 17.14 -14.91
CA ARG A 17 43.52 18.14 -14.17
C ARG A 17 42.17 17.55 -13.78
N ASN A 18 41.93 17.39 -12.48
CA ASN A 18 40.60 17.07 -11.98
C ASN A 18 39.74 18.34 -12.04
N TYR A 19 38.79 18.37 -12.98
CA TYR A 19 37.88 19.51 -13.16
C TYR A 19 36.72 19.53 -12.16
N PHE A 20 36.44 18.40 -11.49
CA PHE A 20 35.33 18.23 -10.56
C PHE A 20 35.62 18.80 -9.16
N GLY A 21 36.89 18.81 -8.73
CA GLY A 21 37.31 19.36 -7.43
C GLY A 21 37.77 20.82 -7.45
N ARG A 22 37.57 21.57 -8.55
CA ARG A 22 38.02 22.96 -8.65
C ARG A 22 37.07 23.89 -7.88
N PRO A 23 37.52 25.00 -7.26
CA PRO A 23 36.64 25.95 -6.57
C PRO A 23 35.53 26.59 -7.42
N SER A 24 35.63 26.50 -8.76
CA SER A 24 34.59 26.96 -9.69
C SER A 24 33.65 25.84 -10.15
N ALA A 25 33.88 24.60 -9.72
CA ALA A 25 32.98 23.50 -10.00
C ALA A 25 31.66 23.74 -9.26
N SER A 26 30.56 23.26 -9.82
CA SER A 26 29.29 23.23 -9.10
C SER A 26 29.46 22.44 -7.80
N ALA A 27 28.78 22.88 -6.74
CA ALA A 27 28.66 22.07 -5.54
C ALA A 27 28.13 20.69 -5.92
N GLN A 28 28.77 19.64 -5.40
CA GLN A 28 28.27 18.29 -5.52
C GLN A 28 27.27 18.08 -4.39
N GLU A 29 26.14 17.43 -4.72
CA GLU A 29 25.21 16.90 -3.71
C GLU A 29 26.02 15.98 -2.80
N ASP A 30 26.03 16.27 -1.50
CA ASP A 30 26.64 15.39 -0.53
C ASP A 30 25.67 14.26 -0.15
N GLU A 31 26.15 13.34 0.69
CA GLU A 31 25.36 12.18 1.10
C GLU A 31 24.12 12.60 1.91
N GLU A 32 24.21 13.66 2.70
CA GLU A 32 23.11 14.20 3.51
C GLU A 32 22.03 14.81 2.61
N ASP A 33 22.41 15.66 1.66
CA ASP A 33 21.49 16.24 0.66
C ASP A 33 20.78 15.13 -0.15
N ALA A 34 21.51 14.08 -0.52
CA ALA A 34 20.96 12.95 -1.28
C ALA A 34 19.94 12.16 -0.44
N GLU A 35 20.26 11.87 0.82
CA GLU A 35 19.36 11.17 1.76
C GLU A 35 18.09 12.00 2.04
N GLU A 36 18.23 13.30 2.30
CA GLU A 36 17.08 14.20 2.51
C GLU A 36 16.17 14.23 1.28
N ARG A 37 16.76 14.32 0.08
CA ARG A 37 16.00 14.32 -1.17
C ARG A 37 15.27 12.99 -1.37
N GLU A 38 15.88 11.85 -1.06
CA GLU A 38 15.21 10.56 -1.13
C GLU A 38 14.03 10.49 -0.16
N ALA A 39 14.20 10.97 1.07
CA ALA A 39 13.15 11.02 2.07
C ALA A 39 11.96 11.91 1.62
N ILE A 40 12.24 13.11 1.12
CA ILE A 40 11.21 14.04 0.60
C ILE A 40 10.45 13.40 -0.58
N LEU A 41 11.16 12.73 -1.50
CA LEU A 41 10.52 12.08 -2.64
C LEU A 41 9.67 10.88 -2.22
N ALA A 42 10.09 10.13 -1.19
CA ALA A 42 9.30 9.05 -0.61
C ALA A 42 8.00 9.58 0.00
N GLU A 43 8.09 10.66 0.79
CA GLU A 43 6.93 11.30 1.40
C GLU A 43 5.97 11.87 0.34
N ALA A 44 6.49 12.58 -0.67
CA ALA A 44 5.68 13.16 -1.74
C ALA A 44 4.91 12.08 -2.53
N LYS A 45 5.51 10.90 -2.74
CA LYS A 45 4.83 9.75 -3.35
C LYS A 45 3.69 9.23 -2.46
N ALA A 46 3.91 9.12 -1.15
CA ALA A 46 2.90 8.67 -0.21
C ALA A 46 1.70 9.65 -0.15
N LEU A 47 1.98 10.96 -0.05
CA LEU A 47 0.96 12.00 -0.06
C LEU A 47 0.17 12.04 -1.38
N LYS A 48 0.87 11.92 -2.51
CA LYS A 48 0.22 11.84 -3.82
C LYS A 48 -0.72 10.65 -3.92
N LYS A 49 -0.31 9.49 -3.41
CA LYS A 49 -1.17 8.29 -3.38
C LYS A 49 -2.43 8.56 -2.55
N LEU A 50 -2.28 9.09 -1.34
CA LEU A 50 -3.42 9.39 -0.47
C LEU A 50 -4.38 10.41 -1.10
N ALA A 51 -3.86 11.48 -1.71
CA ALA A 51 -4.67 12.47 -2.41
C ALA A 51 -5.48 11.84 -3.56
N VAL A 52 -4.87 10.94 -4.31
CA VAL A 52 -5.54 10.21 -5.40
C VAL A 52 -6.59 9.25 -4.87
N ASP A 53 -6.30 8.48 -3.84
CA ASP A 53 -7.23 7.53 -3.22
C ASP A 53 -8.44 8.26 -2.63
N PHE A 54 -8.23 9.44 -2.03
CA PHE A 54 -9.31 10.26 -1.49
C PHE A 54 -10.15 10.94 -2.57
N ALA A 55 -9.53 11.42 -3.66
CA ALA A 55 -10.23 12.06 -4.76
C ALA A 55 -11.05 11.08 -5.62
N HIS A 56 -10.68 9.79 -5.60
CA HIS A 56 -11.27 8.75 -6.44
C HIS A 56 -11.71 7.54 -5.60
N PRO A 57 -12.75 7.67 -4.76
CA PRO A 57 -13.26 6.55 -3.96
C PRO A 57 -13.80 5.39 -4.81
N GLU A 58 -14.11 5.63 -6.08
CA GLU A 58 -14.53 4.60 -7.05
C GLU A 58 -13.41 3.66 -7.47
N ARG A 59 -12.15 3.99 -7.21
CA ARG A 59 -11.02 3.12 -7.53
C ARG A 59 -11.01 1.90 -6.63
N SER A 60 -10.74 0.74 -7.23
CA SER A 60 -10.53 -0.50 -6.48
C SER A 60 -9.34 -0.36 -5.53
N VAL A 61 -9.51 -0.78 -4.28
CA VAL A 61 -8.41 -0.89 -3.34
C VAL A 61 -7.48 -2.02 -3.81
N GLY A 62 -6.19 -1.72 -3.94
CA GLY A 62 -5.18 -2.74 -4.17
C GLY A 62 -5.03 -3.59 -2.91
N VAL A 63 -5.52 -4.83 -2.96
CA VAL A 63 -5.43 -5.78 -1.85
C VAL A 63 -4.35 -6.81 -2.17
N ASP A 64 -3.53 -7.16 -1.19
CA ASP A 64 -2.58 -8.26 -1.32
C ASP A 64 -3.34 -9.59 -1.47
N ALA A 65 -2.82 -10.51 -2.29
CA ALA A 65 -3.45 -11.82 -2.52
C ALA A 65 -3.55 -12.68 -1.24
N THR A 66 -2.75 -12.38 -0.22
CA THR A 66 -2.76 -13.05 1.09
C THR A 66 -3.59 -12.31 2.14
N ALA A 67 -4.27 -11.21 1.78
CA ALA A 67 -5.16 -10.51 2.69
C ALA A 67 -6.46 -11.30 2.90
N PHE A 68 -6.41 -12.29 3.79
CA PHE A 68 -7.59 -13.03 4.21
C PHE A 68 -8.37 -12.23 5.27
N GLY A 69 -9.68 -12.07 5.04
CA GLY A 69 -10.57 -11.47 6.02
C GLY A 69 -10.68 -12.33 7.28
N ARG A 70 -10.59 -11.71 8.46
CA ARG A 70 -10.90 -12.41 9.72
C ARG A 70 -12.42 -12.51 9.84
N ASN A 71 -12.96 -13.72 9.83
CA ASN A 71 -14.38 -13.93 10.12
C ASN A 71 -14.61 -13.85 11.64
N TYR A 72 -15.32 -12.80 12.08
CA TYR A 72 -15.65 -12.59 13.50
C TYR A 72 -16.95 -13.26 13.93
N PHE A 73 -17.74 -13.76 12.99
CA PHE A 73 -19.03 -14.42 13.23
C PHE A 73 -18.86 -15.91 13.54
N SER A 74 -17.88 -16.57 12.91
CA SER A 74 -17.63 -18.01 13.07
C SER A 74 -16.48 -18.35 14.02
N ARG A 75 -16.04 -17.40 14.86
CA ARG A 75 -14.94 -17.62 15.82
C ARG A 75 -15.45 -18.40 17.06
N PRO A 76 -14.62 -19.21 17.74
CA PRO A 76 -15.04 -19.97 18.92
C PRO A 76 -15.58 -19.13 20.09
N SER A 77 -15.20 -17.84 20.15
CA SER A 77 -15.68 -16.89 21.15
C SER A 77 -16.88 -16.06 20.69
N ALA A 78 -17.39 -16.30 19.48
CA ALA A 78 -18.62 -15.66 19.03
C ALA A 78 -19.80 -16.22 19.84
N PRO A 79 -20.86 -15.41 20.02
CA PRO A 79 -22.12 -15.96 20.51
C PRO A 79 -22.58 -17.09 19.57
N ALA A 80 -23.22 -18.11 20.14
CA ALA A 80 -23.89 -19.14 19.36
C ALA A 80 -24.88 -18.46 18.40
N GLN A 81 -24.81 -18.83 17.13
CA GLN A 81 -25.79 -18.42 16.13
C GLN A 81 -26.91 -19.45 16.12
N GLU A 82 -28.14 -18.97 15.97
CA GLU A 82 -29.31 -19.83 15.68
C GLU A 82 -28.99 -20.61 14.41
N ASP A 83 -29.07 -21.93 14.47
CA ASP A 83 -28.90 -22.76 13.28
C ASP A 83 -30.22 -22.86 12.50
N GLU A 84 -30.17 -23.54 11.35
CA GLU A 84 -31.34 -23.66 10.46
C GLU A 84 -32.48 -24.44 11.13
N GLU A 85 -32.14 -25.44 11.97
CA GLU A 85 -33.12 -26.24 12.70
C GLU A 85 -33.81 -25.41 13.80
N ASP A 86 -33.04 -24.69 14.60
CA ASP A 86 -33.55 -23.77 15.63
C ASP A 86 -34.45 -22.68 15.00
N ALA A 87 -34.07 -22.17 13.83
CA ALA A 87 -34.86 -21.16 13.12
C ALA A 87 -36.20 -21.72 12.61
N GLU A 88 -36.20 -22.92 12.01
CA GLU A 88 -37.40 -23.60 11.55
C GLU A 88 -38.35 -23.93 12.71
N GLU A 89 -37.82 -24.45 13.83
CA GLU A 89 -38.61 -24.74 15.03
C GLU A 89 -39.26 -23.48 15.57
N ARG A 90 -38.49 -22.38 15.66
CA ARG A 90 -38.99 -21.10 16.12
C ARG A 90 -40.09 -20.55 15.21
N GLU A 91 -39.97 -20.68 13.90
CA GLU A 91 -41.02 -20.30 12.95
C GLU A 91 -42.31 -21.11 13.15
N ALA A 92 -42.19 -22.42 13.32
CA ALA A 92 -43.32 -23.32 13.57
C ALA A 92 -44.06 -22.95 14.87
N ILE A 93 -43.32 -22.74 15.97
CA ILE A 93 -43.87 -22.31 17.26
C ILE A 93 -44.59 -20.96 17.12
N LEU A 94 -44.03 -20.03 16.35
CA LEU A 94 -44.64 -18.71 16.12
C LEU A 94 -45.91 -18.79 15.27
N ALA A 95 -45.98 -19.73 14.32
CA ALA A 95 -47.17 -20.00 13.53
C ALA A 95 -48.29 -20.58 14.41
N GLU A 96 -47.98 -21.60 15.20
CA GLU A 96 -48.92 -22.24 16.12
C GLU A 96 -49.44 -21.23 17.16
N ALA A 97 -48.55 -20.43 17.76
CA ALA A 97 -48.95 -19.39 18.73
C ALA A 97 -49.91 -18.36 18.13
N LYS A 98 -49.75 -18.01 16.84
CA LYS A 98 -50.69 -17.12 16.13
C LYS A 98 -52.05 -17.77 15.95
N GLU A 99 -52.12 -19.06 15.67
CA GLU A 99 -53.39 -19.79 15.52
C GLU A 99 -54.11 -19.92 16.86
N LEU A 100 -53.40 -20.34 17.91
CA LEU A 100 -53.94 -20.42 19.27
C LEU A 100 -54.47 -19.07 19.76
N LYS A 101 -53.75 -17.98 19.44
CA LYS A 101 -54.20 -16.63 19.79
C LYS A 101 -55.49 -16.23 19.09
N LYS A 102 -55.71 -16.64 17.84
CA LYS A 102 -56.99 -16.40 17.15
C LYS A 102 -58.12 -17.16 17.84
N LEU A 103 -57.90 -18.44 18.12
CA LEU A 103 -58.87 -19.32 18.76
C LEU A 103 -59.26 -18.88 20.18
N ALA A 104 -58.33 -18.24 20.90
CA ALA A 104 -58.59 -17.71 22.24
C ALA A 104 -59.34 -16.37 22.28
N VAL A 105 -59.50 -15.70 21.13
CA VAL A 105 -60.18 -14.40 21.01
C VAL A 105 -61.56 -14.52 20.33
N ASP A 106 -61.83 -15.65 19.65
CA ASP A 106 -63.18 -16.07 19.23
C ASP A 106 -64.00 -16.63 20.40
#